data_AF-A0A328AU62-F1
#
_entry.id   AF-A0A328AU62-F1
#
_cell.length_a   1.000
_cell.length_b   1.000
_cell.length_c   1.000
_cell.angle_alpha   90.00
_cell.angle_beta   90.00
_cell.angle_gamma   90.00
#
_symmetry.space_group_name_H-M   'P 1'
#
loop_
_entity.id
_entity.type
_entity.pdbx_description
1 polymer ?
#
loop_
_entity_poly.entity_id
_entity_poly.type
_entity_poly.pdbx_seq_one_letter_code
_entity_poly.pdbx_strand_id
1 'polypeptide(L)'
;MRAPHGVAGDIDGEDPMSVYRVTEIIGTSRTSWEDAAKEALAAAAGSLRDLRVAEVLQQDIALSPDGQLEAYRTKLRVSFKYESDMMRPERVGAEFGYAQPSA
;
A
#
# COMPACT_ATOMS: atom_id res chain seq x y z
N MET A 1 11.15 27.09 32.00
CA MET A 1 11.76 25.84 31.50
C MET A 1 10.93 25.33 30.31
N ARG A 2 11.52 25.34 29.10
CA ARG A 2 11.07 24.63 27.87
C ARG A 2 11.80 23.26 27.85
N ALA A 3 11.41 22.12 27.26
CA ALA A 3 10.43 21.63 26.26
C ALA A 3 10.25 20.08 26.51
N PRO A 4 9.77 19.19 25.59
CA PRO A 4 8.94 19.33 24.37
C PRO A 4 7.70 18.37 24.35
N HIS A 5 6.57 18.76 23.77
CA HIS A 5 6.01 18.22 22.50
C HIS A 5 6.43 16.79 22.13
N GLY A 6 5.56 15.82 22.43
CA GLY A 6 5.55 14.48 21.85
C GLY A 6 4.45 14.39 20.79
N VAL A 7 4.86 14.40 19.53
CA VAL A 7 4.05 14.11 18.35
C VAL A 7 3.72 12.62 18.35
N ALA A 8 2.46 12.24 18.58
CA ALA A 8 1.98 10.89 18.33
C ALA A 8 0.72 11.05 17.45
N GLY A 9 0.83 10.56 16.22
CA GLY A 9 -0.01 10.95 15.09
C GLY A 9 -1.50 10.80 15.34
N ASP A 10 -2.22 11.80 14.84
CA ASP A 10 -3.66 11.80 14.66
C ASP A 10 -4.04 10.61 13.74
N ILE A 11 -4.46 9.51 14.37
CA ILE A 11 -5.15 8.40 13.72
C ILE A 11 -6.65 8.74 13.60
N ASP A 12 -6.97 9.85 12.93
CA ASP A 12 -8.35 10.23 12.71
C ASP A 12 -9.02 9.29 11.69
N GLY A 13 -10.02 8.54 12.14
CA GLY A 13 -10.98 7.83 11.29
C GLY A 13 -11.12 6.35 11.61
N GLU A 14 -11.84 6.05 12.67
CA GLU A 14 -12.23 4.71 13.12
C GLU A 14 -13.27 4.11 12.16
N ASP A 15 -12.81 3.58 11.02
CA ASP A 15 -13.55 2.53 10.29
C ASP A 15 -13.39 1.23 11.10
N PRO A 16 -14.46 0.67 11.68
CA PRO A 16 -14.38 -0.42 12.65
C PRO A 16 -13.75 -1.70 12.09
N MET A 17 -13.57 -1.80 10.77
CA MET A 17 -12.80 -2.84 10.08
C MET A 17 -12.10 -2.26 8.86
N SER A 18 -10.89 -1.73 9.03
CA SER A 18 -10.04 -1.34 7.89
C SER A 18 -9.42 -2.59 7.26
N VAL A 19 -9.96 -3.02 6.12
CA VAL A 19 -9.36 -4.07 5.30
C VAL A 19 -8.20 -3.47 4.52
N TYR A 20 -7.05 -4.13 4.55
CA TYR A 20 -5.88 -3.74 3.77
C TYR A 20 -5.55 -4.85 2.77
N ARG A 21 -5.23 -4.44 1.55
CA ARG A 21 -4.68 -5.36 0.56
C ARG A 21 -3.17 -5.26 0.59
N VAL A 22 -2.53 -6.43 0.54
CA VAL A 22 -1.08 -6.55 0.47
C VAL A 22 -0.72 -7.14 -0.88
N THR A 23 0.27 -6.56 -1.55
CA THR A 23 0.78 -7.06 -2.83
C THR A 23 2.30 -6.98 -2.86
N GLU A 24 2.91 -7.75 -3.74
CA GLU A 24 4.35 -7.73 -3.97
C GLU A 24 4.64 -7.06 -5.32
N ILE A 25 5.61 -6.16 -5.32
CA ILE A 25 6.09 -5.47 -6.51
C ILE A 25 7.61 -5.58 -6.57
N ILE A 26 8.16 -5.60 -7.78
CA ILE A 26 9.62 -5.62 -8.00
C ILE A 26 9.99 -4.39 -8.80
N GLY A 27 10.81 -3.54 -8.21
CA GLY A 27 11.45 -2.43 -8.91
C GLY A 27 12.79 -2.82 -9.47
N THR A 28 13.23 -2.11 -10.50
CA THR A 28 14.52 -2.29 -11.15
C THR A 28 15.19 -0.94 -11.34
N SER A 29 16.49 -0.84 -11.08
CA SER A 29 17.30 0.33 -11.42
C SER A 29 18.72 -0.06 -11.78
N ARG A 30 19.37 0.73 -12.63
CA ARG A 30 20.81 0.59 -12.92
C ARG A 30 21.69 1.27 -11.87
N THR A 31 21.11 2.05 -10.98
CA THR A 31 21.82 2.91 -10.03
C THR A 31 22.08 2.20 -8.70
N SER A 32 21.01 1.74 -8.03
CA SER A 32 21.10 1.04 -6.74
C SER A 32 19.79 0.32 -6.40
N TRP A 33 19.81 -0.47 -5.31
CA TRP A 33 18.59 -1.09 -4.78
C TRP A 33 17.61 -0.05 -4.19
N GLU A 34 18.10 1.00 -3.54
CA GLU A 34 17.26 2.08 -3.01
C GLU A 34 16.53 2.83 -4.13
N ASP A 35 17.22 3.04 -5.26
CA ASP A 35 16.63 3.63 -6.45
C ASP A 35 15.56 2.71 -7.05
N ALA A 36 15.85 1.41 -7.16
CA ALA A 36 14.86 0.41 -7.59
C ALA A 36 13.61 0.40 -6.70
N ALA A 37 13.77 0.51 -5.37
CA ALA A 37 12.65 0.60 -4.44
C ALA A 37 11.82 1.86 -4.66
N LYS A 38 12.45 3.02 -4.87
CA LYS A 38 11.76 4.28 -5.17
C LYS A 38 10.95 4.19 -6.46
N GLU A 39 11.52 3.63 -7.52
CA GLU A 39 10.84 3.45 -8.81
C GLU A 39 9.61 2.55 -8.68
N ALA A 40 9.70 1.44 -7.93
CA ALA A 40 8.56 0.58 -7.65
C ALA A 40 7.43 1.31 -6.91
N LEU A 41 7.78 2.09 -5.87
CA LEU A 41 6.79 2.85 -5.10
C LEU A 41 6.15 3.98 -5.92
N ALA A 42 6.93 4.65 -6.77
CA ALA A 42 6.41 5.68 -7.67
C ALA A 42 5.40 5.09 -8.66
N ALA A 43 5.71 3.93 -9.25
CA ALA A 43 4.78 3.22 -10.14
C ALA A 43 3.50 2.77 -9.40
N ALA A 44 3.65 2.23 -8.19
CA ALA A 44 2.52 1.79 -7.37
C ALA A 44 1.61 2.96 -6.96
N ALA A 45 2.18 4.12 -6.60
CA ALA A 45 1.42 5.30 -6.20
C ALA A 45 0.52 5.87 -7.32
N GLY A 46 0.82 5.56 -8.59
CA GLY A 46 -0.04 5.92 -9.71
C GLY A 46 -1.41 5.25 -9.69
N SER A 47 -1.49 4.00 -9.21
CA SER A 47 -2.70 3.17 -9.25
C SER A 47 -3.30 2.84 -7.88
N LEU A 48 -2.49 2.86 -6.82
CA LEU A 48 -2.89 2.52 -5.46
C LEU A 48 -2.96 3.79 -4.59
N ARG A 49 -4.10 3.98 -3.93
CA ARG A 49 -4.28 5.04 -2.91
C ARG A 49 -3.93 4.50 -1.53
N ASP A 50 -3.59 5.38 -0.61
CA ASP A 50 -3.25 5.03 0.78
C ASP A 50 -2.15 3.97 0.93
N LEU A 51 -1.08 4.06 0.13
CA LEU A 51 0.16 3.31 0.39
C LEU A 51 0.76 3.77 1.72
N ARG A 52 0.87 2.87 2.70
CA ARG A 52 1.35 3.23 4.05
C ARG A 52 2.71 2.65 4.39
N VAL A 53 2.93 1.38 4.06
CA VAL A 53 4.14 0.66 4.44
C VAL A 53 4.62 -0.17 3.26
N ALA A 54 5.93 -0.14 3.05
CA ALA A 54 6.64 -0.98 2.11
C ALA A 54 7.80 -1.67 2.82
N GLU A 55 7.85 -2.99 2.75
CA GLU A 55 8.90 -3.82 3.34
C GLU A 55 9.76 -4.42 2.23
N VAL A 56 11.09 -4.33 2.36
CA VAL A 56 12.02 -5.01 1.47
C VAL A 56 12.04 -6.49 1.81
N LEU A 57 11.58 -7.33 0.88
CA LEU A 57 11.63 -8.78 1.03
C LEU A 57 12.95 -9.36 0.53
N GLN A 58 13.45 -8.83 -0.59
CA GLN A 58 14.63 -9.36 -1.26
C GLN A 58 15.29 -8.28 -2.11
N GLN A 59 16.62 -8.31 -2.13
CA GLN A 59 17.47 -7.55 -3.04
C GLN A 59 18.32 -8.52 -3.83
N ASP A 60 18.29 -8.41 -5.16
CA ASP A 60 19.09 -9.23 -6.06
C ASP A 60 19.55 -8.40 -7.27
N ILE A 61 20.33 -9.02 -8.17
CA ILE A 61 20.89 -8.38 -9.36
C ILE A 61 20.47 -9.21 -10.57
N ALA A 62 19.91 -8.54 -11.58
CA ALA A 62 19.75 -9.08 -12.91
C ALA A 62 21.10 -8.99 -13.64
N LEU A 63 21.54 -10.11 -14.20
CA LEU A 63 22.75 -10.20 -15.01
C LEU A 63 22.36 -10.39 -16.48
N SER A 64 23.13 -9.76 -17.36
CA SER A 64 23.06 -10.00 -18.80
C SER A 64 23.62 -11.39 -19.15
N PRO A 65 23.41 -11.90 -20.39
CA PRO A 65 23.95 -13.20 -20.81
C PRO A 65 25.48 -13.32 -20.72
N ASP A 66 26.19 -12.20 -20.82
CA ASP A 66 27.64 -12.05 -20.66
C ASP A 66 28.08 -11.85 -19.19
N GLY A 67 27.15 -11.95 -18.24
CA GLY A 67 27.42 -11.90 -16.80
C GLY A 67 27.66 -10.50 -16.24
N GLN A 68 27.36 -9.45 -17.00
CA GLN A 68 27.47 -8.07 -16.54
C GLN A 68 26.22 -7.65 -15.78
N LEU A 69 26.37 -6.67 -14.89
CA LEU A 69 25.23 -6.09 -14.16
C LEU A 69 24.29 -5.40 -15.15
N GLU A 70 23.04 -5.86 -15.19
CA GLU A 70 21.98 -5.26 -16.00
C GLU A 70 21.09 -4.33 -15.16
N ALA A 71 20.68 -4.80 -13.97
CA ALA A 71 19.89 -4.00 -13.04
C ALA A 71 19.96 -4.53 -11.60
N TYR A 72 19.96 -3.62 -10.64
CA TYR A 72 19.58 -3.89 -9.26
C TYR A 72 18.08 -4.06 -9.17
N ARG A 73 17.64 -5.05 -8.40
CA ARG A 73 16.24 -5.38 -8.21
C ARG A 73 15.88 -5.39 -6.74
N THR A 74 14.76 -4.74 -6.41
CA THR A 74 14.24 -4.73 -5.04
C THR A 74 12.79 -5.18 -5.05
N LYS A 75 12.54 -6.33 -4.41
CA LYS A 75 11.19 -6.84 -4.18
C LYS A 75 10.64 -6.23 -2.90
N LEU A 76 9.49 -5.59 -3.02
CA LEU A 76 8.79 -4.95 -1.93
C LEU A 76 7.46 -5.63 -1.68
N ARG A 77 7.09 -5.78 -0.41
CA ARG A 77 5.73 -6.05 0.03
C ARG A 77 5.09 -4.74 0.43
N VAL A 78 4.00 -4.34 -0.22
CA VAL A 78 3.32 -3.07 0.04
C VAL A 78 1.91 -3.31 0.53
N SER A 79 1.49 -2.52 1.51
CA SER A 79 0.12 -2.50 2.03
C SER A 79 -0.58 -1.18 1.71
N PHE A 80 -1.84 -1.29 1.31
CA PHE A 80 -2.70 -0.16 1.01
C PHE A 80 -4.14 -0.42 1.45
N LYS A 81 -4.90 0.65 1.74
CA LYS A 81 -6.30 0.52 2.17
C LYS A 81 -7.11 -0.10 1.04
N TYR A 82 -7.91 -1.10 1.37
CA TYR A 82 -8.86 -1.66 0.42
C TYR A 82 -10.07 -0.73 0.33
N GLU A 83 -10.21 -0.03 -0.79
CA GLU A 83 -11.44 0.71 -1.09
C GLU A 83 -12.53 -0.29 -1.52
N SER A 84 -13.37 -0.69 -0.57
CA SER A 84 -14.64 -1.34 -0.90
C SER A 84 -15.66 -0.27 -1.32
N ASP A 85 -15.80 -0.02 -2.62
CA ASP A 85 -17.00 0.68 -3.14
C ASP A 85 -18.32 -0.09 -2.79
N MET A 86 -18.19 -1.29 -2.22
CA MET A 86 -19.27 -2.18 -1.79
C MET A 86 -19.87 -1.89 -0.40
N MET A 87 -19.44 -0.86 0.32
CA MET A 87 -20.08 -0.48 1.61
C MET A 87 -20.65 0.95 1.60
N ARG A 88 -21.37 1.30 0.52
CA ARG A 88 -22.43 2.31 0.65
C ARG A 88 -23.68 1.62 1.21
N PRO A 89 -24.02 1.77 2.50
CA PRO A 89 -25.23 1.17 3.08
C PRO A 89 -26.51 1.60 2.35
N GLU A 90 -26.47 2.72 1.61
CA GLU A 90 -27.61 3.22 0.83
C GLU A 90 -27.98 2.39 -0.39
N ARG A 91 -27.08 1.52 -0.91
CA ARG A 91 -27.39 0.65 -2.07
C ARG A 91 -27.68 -0.81 -1.72
N VAL A 92 -27.39 -1.24 -0.49
CA VAL A 92 -27.62 -2.64 -0.06
C VAL A 92 -29.04 -2.82 0.51
N GLY A 93 -29.65 -1.76 1.05
CA GLY A 93 -31.00 -1.81 1.64
C GLY A 93 -32.15 -2.07 0.64
N ALA A 94 -31.94 -1.81 -0.65
CA ALA A 94 -32.98 -2.01 -1.68
C ALA A 94 -33.05 -3.45 -2.21
N GLU A 95 -32.00 -4.25 -2.05
CA GLU A 95 -31.93 -5.60 -2.65
C GLU A 95 -32.22 -6.73 -1.64
N PHE A 96 -32.02 -6.50 -0.33
CA PHE A 96 -32.15 -7.53 0.71
C PHE A 96 -33.35 -7.39 1.65
N GLY A 97 -34.34 -6.53 1.34
CA GLY A 97 -35.69 -6.63 1.92
C GLY A 97 -35.78 -6.72 3.45
N TYR A 98 -34.89 -6.08 4.20
CA TYR A 98 -35.04 -5.99 5.65
C TYR A 98 -36.06 -4.91 5.99
N ALA A 99 -37.32 -5.33 6.12
CA ALA A 99 -38.37 -4.53 6.73
C ALA A 99 -37.96 -4.14 8.15
N GLN A 100 -37.86 -2.84 8.42
CA GLN A 100 -37.75 -2.31 9.77
C GLN A 100 -39.13 -2.47 10.45
N PRO A 101 -39.25 -3.10 11.63
CA PRO A 101 -40.50 -3.04 12.39
C PRO A 101 -40.68 -1.61 12.90
N SER A 102 -41.81 -1.00 12.54
CA SER A 102 -42.23 0.30 13.06
C SER A 102 -42.57 0.19 14.55
N ALA A 103 -42.21 1.26 15.27
CA ALA A 103 -42.46 1.51 16.69
C ALA A 103 -43.90 1.26 17.16
#